data_AF-A0A962ZCW4-F1
#
_entry.id   AF-A0A962ZCW4-F1
#
_cell.length_a   1.000
_cell.length_b   1.000
_cell.length_c   1.000
_cell.angle_alpha   90.00
_cell.angle_beta   90.00
_cell.angle_gamma   90.00
#
_symmetry.space_group_name_H-M   'P 1'
#
loop_
_entity.id
_entity.type
_entity.pdbx_description
1 polymer ?
#
loop_
_entity_poly.entity_id
_entity_poly.type
_entity_poly.pdbx_seq_one_letter_code
_entity_poly.pdbx_strand_id
1 'polypeptide(L)'
;GRAALLFWWDRLHRQVRIEGAVARVDDSESDAYFATRPHGSRIGALASPQSRVIDGREWLEARFAETEAAHPDDVPRPAHWGGYRVAPDMIEFWQGRRSRLHDRLLYSRDGESWTIARLAP
;
A
#
# COMPACT_ATOMS: atom_id res chain seq x y z
N GLY A 1 13.48 5.43 3.30
CA GLY A 1 12.47 6.36 3.84
C GLY A 1 11.76 5.71 5.02
N ARG A 2 10.86 6.42 5.70
CA ARG A 2 9.98 5.84 6.74
C ARG A 2 8.52 6.04 6.34
N ALA A 3 7.65 5.14 6.76
CA ALA A 3 6.20 5.26 6.58
C ALA A 3 5.44 4.73 7.79
N ALA A 4 4.17 5.13 7.87
CA ALA A 4 3.20 4.61 8.80
C ALA A 4 1.98 4.10 8.02
N LEU A 5 1.45 2.96 8.43
CA LEU A 5 0.23 2.35 7.90
C LEU A 5 -0.83 2.34 9.01
N LEU A 6 -2.08 2.58 8.67
CA LEU A 6 -3.22 2.49 9.59
C LEU A 6 -4.31 1.64 8.96
N PHE A 7 -4.63 0.54 9.63
CA PHE A 7 -5.76 -0.32 9.29
C PHE A 7 -6.88 -0.02 10.28
N TRP A 8 -8.02 0.43 9.79
CA TRP A 8 -9.21 0.67 10.59
C TRP A 8 -10.32 -0.30 10.19
N TRP A 9 -10.80 -1.08 11.16
CA TRP A 9 -11.94 -1.96 11.02
C TRP A 9 -13.07 -1.47 11.90
N ASP A 10 -13.90 -0.59 11.33
CA ASP A 10 -14.99 0.09 12.03
C ASP A 10 -15.92 -0.88 12.77
N ARG A 11 -16.43 -1.91 12.08
CA ARG A 11 -17.36 -2.91 12.66
C ARG A 11 -16.74 -3.74 13.78
N LEU A 12 -15.42 -3.83 13.83
CA LEU A 12 -14.70 -4.55 14.90
C LEU A 12 -14.26 -3.61 16.02
N HIS A 13 -14.40 -2.29 15.80
CA HIS A 13 -13.78 -1.25 16.60
C HIS A 13 -12.30 -1.56 16.85
N ARG A 14 -11.54 -1.84 15.78
CA ARG A 14 -10.13 -2.20 15.85
C ARG A 14 -9.30 -1.32 14.94
N GLN A 15 -8.16 -0.89 15.46
CA GLN A 15 -7.14 -0.21 14.67
C GLN A 15 -5.81 -0.95 14.83
N VAL A 16 -5.07 -1.09 13.72
CA VAL A 16 -3.66 -1.50 13.75
C VAL A 16 -2.83 -0.41 13.11
N ARG A 17 -1.84 0.10 13.84
CA ARG A 17 -0.82 1.00 13.29
C ARG A 17 0.48 0.23 13.11
N ILE A 18 1.15 0.43 11.98
CA ILE A 18 2.45 -0.16 11.69
C ILE A 18 3.39 0.95 11.25
N GLU A 19 4.53 1.10 11.90
CA GLU A 19 5.56 2.06 11.51
C GLU A 19 6.88 1.36 11.24
N GLY A 20 7.66 1.90 10.31
CA GLY A 20 8.93 1.29 9.98
C GLY A 20 9.67 1.90 8.80
N ALA A 21 10.83 1.31 8.53
CA ALA A 21 11.64 1.62 7.36
C ALA A 21 10.98 1.09 6.09
N VAL A 22 11.07 1.86 5.00
CA VAL A 22 10.51 1.52 3.69
C VAL A 22 11.64 1.18 2.72
N ALA A 23 11.52 0.04 2.06
CA ALA A 23 12.35 -0.38 0.95
C ALA A 23 11.49 -0.73 -0.27
N ARG A 24 12.03 -0.55 -1.48
CA ARG A 24 11.43 -1.14 -2.69
C ARG A 24 11.55 -2.66 -2.60
N VAL A 25 10.55 -3.36 -3.11
CA VAL A 25 10.68 -4.82 -3.33
C VAL A 25 11.46 -5.08 -4.61
N ASP A 26 11.89 -6.32 -4.78
CA ASP A 26 12.63 -6.72 -5.98
C ASP A 26 11.76 -6.58 -7.23
N ASP A 27 12.41 -6.33 -8.37
CA ASP A 27 11.70 -6.19 -9.65
C ASP A 27 10.93 -7.47 -10.01
N SER A 28 11.49 -8.64 -9.72
CA SER A 28 10.83 -9.94 -9.95
C SER A 28 9.56 -10.13 -9.12
N GLU A 29 9.54 -9.66 -7.87
CA GLU A 29 8.34 -9.66 -7.02
C GLU A 29 7.28 -8.71 -7.59
N SER A 30 7.71 -7.54 -8.07
CA SER A 30 6.84 -6.57 -8.73
C SER A 30 6.28 -7.10 -10.06
N ASP A 31 7.10 -7.77 -10.88
CA ASP A 31 6.70 -8.38 -12.15
C ASP A 31 5.67 -9.49 -11.92
N ALA A 32 5.96 -10.40 -10.99
CA ALA A 32 5.06 -11.49 -10.63
C ALA A 32 3.72 -10.95 -10.14
N TYR A 33 3.72 -9.96 -9.23
CA TYR A 33 2.47 -9.37 -8.75
C TYR A 33 1.73 -8.62 -9.88
N PHE A 34 2.43 -7.84 -10.70
CA PHE A 34 1.84 -7.10 -11.81
C PHE A 34 1.10 -8.02 -12.79
N ALA A 35 1.70 -9.17 -13.11
CA ALA A 35 1.11 -10.17 -14.01
C ALA A 35 -0.21 -10.77 -13.49
N THR A 36 -0.46 -10.77 -12.18
CA THR A 36 -1.73 -11.26 -11.60
C THR A 36 -2.88 -10.26 -11.68
N ARG A 37 -2.59 -8.98 -11.99
CA ARG A 37 -3.59 -7.92 -12.01
C ARG A 37 -4.50 -8.06 -13.25
N PRO A 38 -5.79 -7.69 -13.13
CA PRO A 38 -6.69 -7.63 -14.29
C PRO A 38 -6.09 -6.80 -15.43
N HIS A 39 -6.34 -7.18 -16.68
CA HIS A 39 -5.76 -6.52 -17.87
C HIS A 39 -5.93 -4.99 -17.84
N GLY A 40 -7.16 -4.49 -17.64
CA GLY A 40 -7.39 -3.04 -17.54
C GLY A 40 -6.63 -2.34 -16.39
N SER A 41 -6.32 -3.05 -15.30
CA SER A 41 -5.46 -2.53 -14.22
C SER A 41 -3.99 -2.41 -14.63
N ARG A 42 -3.52 -3.32 -15.49
CA ARG A 42 -2.18 -3.26 -16.08
C ARG A 42 -2.11 -2.11 -17.10
N ILE A 43 -3.11 -1.98 -17.98
CA ILE A 43 -3.22 -0.87 -18.94
C ILE A 43 -3.25 0.47 -18.22
N GLY A 44 -4.11 0.63 -17.21
CA GLY A 44 -4.22 1.90 -16.48
C GLY A 44 -2.92 2.31 -15.79
N ALA A 45 -2.12 1.34 -15.32
CA ALA A 45 -0.81 1.61 -14.73
C ALA A 45 0.22 2.08 -15.78
N LEU A 46 0.14 1.59 -17.03
CA LEU A 46 1.01 2.01 -18.12
C LEU A 46 0.57 3.36 -18.75
N ALA A 47 -0.73 3.57 -18.87
CA ALA A 47 -1.30 4.76 -19.51
C ALA A 47 -1.21 6.02 -18.63
N SER A 48 -1.43 5.88 -17.32
CA SER A 48 -1.60 7.02 -16.40
C SER A 48 -0.27 7.49 -15.79
N PRO A 49 0.16 8.75 -16.02
CA PRO A 49 1.30 9.34 -15.34
C PRO A 49 0.89 9.76 -13.91
N GLN A 50 0.80 8.81 -13.00
CA GLN A 50 0.31 9.02 -11.62
C GLN A 50 0.87 10.32 -10.99
N SER A 51 -0.06 11.13 -10.46
CA SER A 51 0.22 12.40 -9.76
C SER A 51 0.75 13.55 -10.61
N ARG A 52 0.81 13.43 -11.95
CA ARG A 52 1.11 14.58 -12.84
C ARG A 52 -0.16 15.35 -13.22
N VAL A 53 -0.02 16.64 -13.48
CA VAL A 53 -1.08 17.47 -14.06
C VAL A 53 -1.32 17.03 -15.51
N ILE A 54 -2.58 16.91 -15.89
CA ILE A 54 -3.04 16.49 -17.23
C ILE A 54 -4.20 17.41 -17.68
N ASP A 55 -4.51 17.40 -18.97
CA ASP A 55 -5.46 18.34 -19.59
C ASP A 55 -6.94 18.08 -19.23
N GLY A 56 -7.25 16.90 -18.69
CA GLY A 56 -8.62 16.55 -18.29
C GLY A 56 -8.91 15.06 -18.32
N ARG A 57 -10.19 14.72 -18.22
CA ARG A 57 -10.69 13.34 -18.20
C ARG A 57 -10.54 12.67 -19.56
N GLU A 58 -10.87 13.39 -20.63
CA GLU A 58 -10.86 12.92 -22.01
C GLU A 58 -9.44 12.55 -22.46
N TRP A 59 -8.45 13.31 -22.02
CA TRP A 59 -7.04 13.00 -22.25
C TRP A 59 -6.65 11.64 -21.65
N LEU A 60 -7.11 11.35 -20.42
CA LEU A 60 -6.80 10.08 -19.75
C LEU A 60 -7.49 8.89 -20.42
N GLU A 61 -8.73 9.08 -20.89
CA GLU A 61 -9.49 8.04 -21.60
C GLU A 61 -8.88 7.74 -22.97
N ALA A 62 -8.49 8.76 -23.73
CA ALA A 62 -7.78 8.59 -24.99
C ALA A 62 -6.46 7.83 -24.80
N ARG A 63 -5.65 8.22 -23.81
CA ARG A 63 -4.40 7.52 -23.47
C ARG A 63 -4.62 6.08 -23.04
N PHE A 64 -5.69 5.79 -22.30
CA PHE A 64 -6.04 4.43 -21.93
C PHE A 64 -6.36 3.59 -23.18
N ALA A 65 -7.24 4.08 -24.06
CA ALA A 65 -7.63 3.38 -25.28
C ALA A 65 -6.46 3.17 -26.25
N GLU A 66 -5.60 4.17 -26.42
CA GLU A 66 -4.36 4.05 -27.21
C GLU A 66 -3.42 2.98 -26.64
N THR A 67 -3.25 2.96 -25.32
CA THR A 67 -2.39 1.98 -24.64
C THR A 67 -2.99 0.58 -24.73
N GLU A 68 -4.31 0.43 -24.59
CA GLU A 68 -5.03 -0.83 -24.74
C GLU A 68 -4.91 -1.39 -26.16
N ALA A 69 -5.07 -0.54 -27.18
CA ALA A 69 -4.90 -0.93 -28.58
C ALA A 69 -3.45 -1.33 -28.90
N ALA A 70 -2.46 -0.68 -28.28
CA ALA A 70 -1.05 -1.01 -28.44
C ALA A 70 -0.63 -2.30 -27.69
N HIS A 71 -1.36 -2.68 -26.64
CA HIS A 71 -1.05 -3.82 -25.76
C HIS A 71 -2.26 -4.74 -25.55
N PRO A 72 -2.79 -5.39 -26.61
CA PRO A 72 -4.00 -6.20 -26.51
C PRO A 72 -3.84 -7.43 -25.61
N ASP A 73 -2.66 -8.05 -25.61
CA ASP A 73 -2.40 -9.29 -24.88
C ASP A 73 -1.45 -9.06 -23.69
N ASP A 74 -0.20 -8.69 -24.02
CA ASP A 74 0.86 -8.48 -23.04
C ASP A 74 1.06 -7.00 -22.74
N VAL A 75 0.95 -6.68 -21.46
CA VAL A 75 1.12 -5.33 -20.93
C VAL A 75 2.38 -5.36 -20.08
N PRO A 76 3.48 -4.72 -20.51
CA PRO A 76 4.70 -4.70 -19.72
C PRO A 76 4.49 -3.89 -18.44
N ARG A 77 5.15 -4.30 -17.35
CA ARG A 77 5.19 -3.48 -16.14
C ARG A 77 5.97 -2.19 -16.43
N PRO A 78 5.40 -1.00 -16.16
CA PRO A 78 6.15 0.24 -16.30
C PRO A 78 7.33 0.29 -15.32
N ALA A 79 8.49 0.78 -15.74
CA ALA A 79 9.70 0.84 -14.90
C ALA A 79 9.53 1.64 -13.59
N HIS A 80 8.59 2.58 -13.57
CA HIS A 80 8.28 3.38 -12.36
C HIS A 80 7.30 2.66 -11.41
N TRP A 81 6.63 1.60 -11.87
CA TRP A 81 5.66 0.84 -11.09
C TRP A 81 6.34 -0.30 -10.33
N GLY A 82 5.99 -0.48 -9.07
CA GLY A 82 6.52 -1.58 -8.25
C GLY A 82 6.00 -1.55 -6.82
N GLY A 83 6.39 -2.54 -6.03
CA GLY A 83 6.03 -2.65 -4.62
C GLY A 83 6.98 -1.92 -3.68
N TYR A 84 6.47 -1.58 -2.50
CA TYR A 84 7.26 -1.17 -1.35
C TYR A 84 6.91 -2.06 -0.16
N ARG A 85 7.91 -2.35 0.68
CA ARG A 85 7.75 -3.09 1.93
C ARG A 85 8.08 -2.17 3.10
N VAL A 86 7.20 -2.13 4.09
CA VAL A 86 7.46 -1.53 5.40
C VAL A 86 7.99 -2.61 6.32
N ALA A 87 9.24 -2.49 6.74
CA ALA A 87 9.84 -3.37 7.75
C ALA A 87 9.48 -2.81 9.14
N PRO A 88 8.60 -3.47 9.91
CA PRO A 88 8.04 -2.88 11.12
C PRO A 88 9.09 -2.81 12.24
N ASP A 89 9.24 -1.61 12.80
CA ASP A 89 9.90 -1.39 14.09
C ASP A 89 8.89 -1.12 15.21
N MET A 90 7.64 -0.81 14.86
CA MET A 90 6.56 -0.60 15.80
C MET A 90 5.22 -1.09 15.24
N ILE A 91 4.44 -1.76 16.07
CA ILE A 91 3.07 -2.18 15.77
C ILE A 91 2.17 -1.87 16.96
N GLU A 92 1.11 -1.07 16.77
CA GLU A 92 0.11 -0.79 17.80
C GLU A 92 -1.19 -1.53 17.47
N PHE A 93 -1.70 -2.29 18.43
CA PHE A 93 -3.04 -2.86 18.40
C PHE A 93 -3.95 -2.06 19.33
N TRP A 94 -4.98 -1.46 18.75
CA TRP A 94 -6.00 -0.73 19.48
C TRP A 94 -7.34 -1.46 19.38
N GLN A 95 -8.04 -1.59 20.51
CA GLN A 95 -9.37 -2.17 20.59
C GLN A 95 -10.32 -1.23 21.33
N GLY A 96 -11.37 -0.83 20.62
CA GLY A 96 -12.43 0.02 21.13
C GLY A 96 -13.23 -0.65 22.23
N ARG A 97 -13.69 0.16 23.18
CA ARG A 97 -14.45 -0.26 24.36
C ARG A 97 -15.53 0.78 24.61
N ARG A 98 -16.74 0.35 24.98
CA ARG A 98 -17.88 1.26 25.22
C ARG A 98 -17.62 2.23 26.38
N SER A 99 -16.80 1.82 27.34
CA SER A 99 -16.38 2.63 28.50
C SER A 99 -15.39 3.75 28.16
N ARG A 100 -14.93 3.84 26.90
CA ARG A 100 -13.82 4.74 26.44
C ARG A 100 -12.44 4.37 26.98
N LEU A 101 -12.36 3.37 27.87
CA LEU A 101 -11.10 2.78 28.31
C LEU A 101 -10.61 1.76 27.27
N HIS A 102 -10.15 2.27 26.12
CA HIS A 102 -9.65 1.47 25.01
C HIS A 102 -8.40 0.68 25.40
N ASP A 103 -8.27 -0.52 24.83
CA ASP A 103 -7.04 -1.29 24.96
C ASP A 103 -6.07 -0.82 23.89
N ARG A 104 -4.83 -0.52 24.30
CA ARG A 104 -3.72 -0.17 23.40
C ARG A 104 -2.49 -0.96 23.77
N LEU A 105 -2.10 -1.90 22.91
CA LEU A 105 -0.90 -2.70 23.06
C LEU A 105 0.11 -2.30 22.01
N LEU A 106 1.22 -1.72 22.45
CA LEU A 106 2.33 -1.29 21.62
C LEU A 106 3.42 -2.35 21.62
N TYR A 107 3.74 -2.87 20.44
CA TYR A 107 4.90 -3.70 20.18
C TYR A 107 5.99 -2.81 19.61
N SER A 108 7.16 -2.81 20.24
CA SER A 108 8.34 -2.08 19.76
C SER A 108 9.51 -3.04 19.59
N ARG A 109 10.18 -2.97 18.45
CA ARG A 109 11.35 -3.80 18.15
C ARG A 109 12.57 -3.27 18.90
N ASP A 110 13.25 -4.16 19.62
CA ASP A 110 14.52 -3.93 20.31
C ASP A 110 15.54 -4.96 19.80
N GLY A 111 16.35 -4.56 18.82
CA GLY A 111 17.21 -5.47 18.06
C GLY A 111 16.41 -6.55 17.33
N GLU A 112 16.64 -7.81 17.69
CA GLU A 112 15.90 -8.97 17.16
C GLU A 112 14.67 -9.34 18.00
N SER A 113 14.50 -8.71 19.17
CA SER A 113 13.40 -8.98 20.08
C SER A 113 12.28 -7.96 19.94
N TRP A 114 11.10 -8.30 20.49
CA TRP A 114 9.97 -7.38 20.61
C TRP A 114 9.64 -7.17 22.07
N THR A 115 9.40 -5.92 22.44
CA THR A 115 8.86 -5.55 23.75
C THR A 115 7.39 -5.15 23.60
N ILE A 116 6.60 -5.38 24.64
CA ILE A 116 5.17 -5.07 24.65
C ILE A 116 4.87 -4.11 25.81
N ALA A 117 4.20 -3.01 25.52
CA ALA A 117 3.72 -2.06 26.52
C ALA A 117 2.22 -1.78 26.34
N ARG A 118 1.53 -1.49 27.44
CA ARG A 118 0.16 -0.97 27.40
C ARG A 118 0.21 0.56 27.40
N LEU A 119 -0.50 1.18 26.47
CA LEU A 119 -0.68 2.63 26.44
C LEU A 119 -2.05 3.01 27.05
N ALA A 120 -2.13 4.21 27.62
CA ALA A 120 -3.41 4.79 28.00
C ALA A 120 -4.25 5.08 26.73
N PRO A 121 -5.58 4.90 26.80
CA PRO A 121 -6.49 5.10 25.67
C PRO A 121 -6.51 6.52 25.14
#